data_AF-A0A7Y2ZHW1-F1
#
_entry.id   AF-A0A7Y2ZHW1-F1
#
_cell.length_a   1.000
_cell.length_b   1.000
_cell.length_c   1.000
_cell.angle_alpha   90.00
_cell.angle_beta   90.00
_cell.angle_gamma   90.00
#
_symmetry.space_group_name_H-M   'P 1'
#
loop_
_entity.id
_entity.type
_entity.pdbx_description
1 polymer ?
#
loop_
_entity_poly.entity_id
_entity_poly.type
_entity_poly.pdbx_seq_one_letter_code
_entity_poly.pdbx_strand_id
1 'polypeptide(L)'
;MTPDQILSSLGLDDVNPGGFSGEWMASGEVLEIHSPVDGSRIGGVRQVTADEYDAIVDRAHAAFLQWRTLPAPKRGEIVRQLGNRLREKKDALGGLVTLEMGKIFAEGKGEVQEMIDICDFAVGLSRQLYGLTVASERQDHHMREQWHPLGVVGIISAFNFPVAVWSWNAALAAVCGDACVWKPSERTPLTAVAVTKIAAEVCRENGVDPAIFSLAVGDGPKIGERMIHDRRIPLVSATGSTRMGRRVGEVVNGRLGRTILELGGNNAIIVTPHANLDLTLPAILFGSVGTAGQRCTSTRRIIVHASMKDQLVERLVRAYRDVPIGNPLDDGTLMGPLLNADAVQA
;
A
#
# COMPACT_ATOMS: atom_id res chain seq x y z
N MET A 1 -21.72 -9.91 0.85
CA MET A 1 -22.15 -8.49 0.91
C MET A 1 -22.32 -7.99 -0.50
N THR A 2 -23.35 -7.20 -0.78
CA THR A 2 -23.50 -6.54 -2.09
C THR A 2 -22.51 -5.38 -2.23
N PRO A 3 -22.20 -4.92 -3.46
CA PRO A 3 -21.38 -3.73 -3.67
C PRO A 3 -21.87 -2.51 -2.88
N ASP A 4 -23.17 -2.22 -2.89
CA ASP A 4 -23.74 -1.10 -2.13
C ASP A 4 -23.53 -1.22 -0.62
N GLN A 5 -23.65 -2.44 -0.07
CA GLN A 5 -23.37 -2.70 1.34
C GLN A 5 -21.88 -2.46 1.67
N ILE A 6 -20.98 -2.87 0.78
CA ILE A 6 -19.54 -2.64 0.93
C ILE A 6 -19.26 -1.14 0.97
N LEU A 7 -19.72 -0.39 -0.03
CA LEU A 7 -19.49 1.05 -0.15
C LEU A 7 -20.08 1.82 1.04
N SER A 8 -21.36 1.56 1.37
CA SER A 8 -22.05 2.19 2.49
C SER A 8 -21.35 1.93 3.83
N SER A 9 -20.93 0.68 4.08
CA SER A 9 -20.27 0.31 5.36
C SER A 9 -18.89 0.96 5.56
N LEU A 10 -18.27 1.41 4.47
CA LEU A 10 -17.00 2.14 4.44
C LEU A 10 -17.19 3.66 4.32
N GLY A 11 -18.44 4.13 4.33
CA GLY A 11 -18.80 5.54 4.23
C GLY A 11 -18.40 6.16 2.89
N LEU A 12 -18.45 5.38 1.80
CA LEU A 12 -18.20 5.86 0.44
C LEU A 12 -19.51 6.34 -0.19
N ASP A 13 -19.45 7.53 -0.78
CA ASP A 13 -20.54 8.13 -1.55
C ASP A 13 -20.37 7.83 -3.05
N ASP A 14 -21.32 8.26 -3.87
CA ASP A 14 -21.22 8.11 -5.34
C ASP A 14 -19.99 8.82 -5.92
N VAL A 15 -19.68 10.03 -5.41
CA VAL A 15 -18.45 10.77 -5.72
C VAL A 15 -17.80 11.23 -4.42
N ASN A 16 -16.56 10.80 -4.20
CA ASN A 16 -15.82 11.02 -2.97
C ASN A 16 -14.75 12.11 -3.15
N PRO A 17 -14.50 12.98 -2.17
CA PRO A 17 -13.34 13.87 -2.19
C PRO A 17 -12.03 13.06 -2.11
N GLY A 18 -11.08 13.35 -2.99
CA GLY A 18 -9.78 12.67 -3.07
C GLY A 18 -8.67 13.33 -2.25
N GLY A 19 -8.93 14.45 -1.59
CA GLY A 19 -8.00 15.13 -0.70
C GLY A 19 -8.43 15.06 0.75
N PHE A 20 -7.48 14.81 1.64
CA PHE A 20 -7.70 14.83 3.08
C PHE A 20 -6.47 15.37 3.81
N SER A 21 -6.68 16.34 4.70
CA SER A 21 -5.65 16.85 5.60
C SER A 21 -6.24 17.27 6.94
N GLY A 22 -7.00 16.35 7.53
CA GLY A 22 -7.81 16.56 8.72
C GLY A 22 -9.28 16.82 8.39
N GLU A 23 -9.53 17.56 7.31
CA GLU A 23 -10.83 17.72 6.66
C GLU A 23 -10.74 17.32 5.19
N TRP A 24 -11.88 16.92 4.62
CA TRP A 24 -11.97 16.50 3.22
C TRP A 24 -12.02 17.72 2.28
N MET A 25 -11.27 17.65 1.18
CA MET A 25 -11.25 18.66 0.13
C MET A 25 -11.00 18.01 -1.23
N ALA A 26 -11.50 18.61 -2.30
CA ALA A 26 -11.11 18.32 -3.68
C ALA A 26 -11.96 19.18 -4.61
N SER A 27 -11.34 19.86 -5.56
CA SER A 27 -12.02 20.67 -6.58
C SER A 27 -11.60 20.33 -8.01
N GLY A 28 -10.74 19.33 -8.20
CA GLY A 28 -10.31 18.86 -9.51
C GLY A 28 -11.34 18.02 -10.26
N GLU A 29 -10.85 17.35 -11.30
CA GLU A 29 -11.62 16.44 -12.15
C GLU A 29 -12.03 15.18 -11.40
N VAL A 30 -13.24 14.68 -11.70
CA VAL A 30 -13.72 13.41 -11.16
C VAL A 30 -13.09 12.26 -11.95
N LEU A 31 -12.49 11.34 -11.21
CA LEU A 31 -12.00 10.09 -11.75
C LEU A 31 -13.06 9.00 -11.56
N GLU A 32 -13.59 8.51 -12.68
CA GLU A 32 -14.59 7.44 -12.70
C GLU A 32 -13.91 6.07 -12.54
N ILE A 33 -14.39 5.30 -11.56
CA ILE A 33 -13.82 4.01 -11.19
C ILE A 33 -14.76 2.89 -11.64
N HIS A 34 -14.21 1.96 -12.41
CA HIS A 34 -14.92 0.82 -12.96
C HIS A 34 -14.31 -0.47 -12.44
N SER A 35 -15.16 -1.45 -12.19
CA SER A 35 -14.77 -2.79 -11.78
C SER A 35 -14.06 -3.51 -12.93
N PRO A 36 -12.87 -4.11 -12.70
CA PRO A 36 -12.24 -4.97 -13.70
C PRO A 36 -12.99 -6.29 -13.91
N VAL A 37 -13.94 -6.62 -13.02
CA VAL A 37 -14.69 -7.88 -13.06
C VAL A 37 -15.66 -7.91 -14.24
N ASP A 38 -16.39 -6.82 -14.46
CA ASP A 38 -17.48 -6.73 -15.42
C ASP A 38 -17.58 -5.37 -16.14
N GLY A 39 -16.70 -4.42 -15.83
CA GLY A 39 -16.72 -3.07 -16.39
C GLY A 39 -17.78 -2.15 -15.79
N SER A 40 -18.56 -2.61 -14.80
CA SER A 40 -19.56 -1.77 -14.12
C SER A 40 -18.91 -0.61 -13.37
N ARG A 41 -19.60 0.52 -13.27
CA ARG A 41 -19.14 1.67 -12.49
C ARG A 41 -19.33 1.39 -10.99
N ILE A 42 -18.27 1.61 -10.21
CA ILE A 42 -18.27 1.50 -8.75
C ILE A 42 -18.62 2.85 -8.10
N GLY A 43 -18.02 3.93 -8.62
CA GLY A 43 -18.18 5.29 -8.09
C GLY A 43 -17.09 6.22 -8.64
N GLY A 44 -17.00 7.43 -8.08
CA GLY A 44 -16.03 8.43 -8.49
C GLY A 44 -15.18 8.96 -7.33
N VAL A 45 -13.99 9.44 -7.66
CA VAL A 45 -13.14 10.22 -6.73
C VAL A 45 -12.75 11.53 -7.38
N ARG A 46 -13.13 12.65 -6.75
CA ARG A 46 -12.71 13.98 -7.18
C ARG A 46 -11.26 14.20 -6.81
N GLN A 47 -10.41 14.44 -7.81
CA GLN A 47 -8.99 14.63 -7.60
C GLN A 47 -8.68 15.98 -6.95
N VAL A 48 -7.52 16.06 -6.28
CA VAL A 48 -7.01 17.33 -5.77
C VAL A 48 -6.36 18.15 -6.87
N THR A 49 -6.46 19.46 -6.76
CA THR A 49 -5.67 20.41 -7.54
C THR A 49 -4.24 20.52 -6.99
N ALA A 50 -3.38 21.24 -7.70
CA ALA A 50 -2.04 21.52 -7.20
C ALA A 50 -2.10 22.33 -5.89
N ASP A 51 -2.88 23.40 -5.83
CA ASP A 51 -2.99 24.26 -4.65
C ASP A 51 -3.52 23.48 -3.43
N GLU A 52 -4.49 22.59 -3.65
CA GLU A 52 -4.98 21.69 -2.60
C GLU A 52 -3.91 20.71 -2.12
N TYR A 53 -3.06 20.19 -3.01
CA TYR A 53 -1.90 19.39 -2.61
C TYR A 53 -0.96 20.19 -1.69
N ASP A 54 -0.66 21.46 -1.99
CA ASP A 54 0.19 22.28 -1.12
C ASP A 54 -0.44 22.48 0.26
N ALA A 55 -1.74 22.76 0.30
CA ALA A 55 -2.48 22.91 1.55
C ALA A 55 -2.47 21.61 2.39
N ILE A 56 -2.60 20.46 1.72
CA ILE A 56 -2.52 19.14 2.36
C ILE A 56 -1.14 18.92 2.99
N VAL A 57 -0.05 19.22 2.26
CA VAL A 57 1.32 19.06 2.79
C VAL A 57 1.58 20.01 3.95
N ASP A 58 1.13 21.26 3.86
CA ASP A 58 1.28 22.24 4.95
C ASP A 58 0.54 21.79 6.21
N ARG A 59 -0.67 21.23 6.08
CA ARG A 59 -1.38 20.66 7.24
C ARG A 59 -0.76 19.38 7.76
N ALA A 60 -0.29 18.48 6.91
CA ALA A 60 0.45 17.30 7.35
C ALA A 60 1.71 17.70 8.15
N HIS A 61 2.42 18.75 7.70
CA HIS A 61 3.57 19.27 8.42
C HIS A 61 3.21 19.87 9.78
N ALA A 62 2.15 20.68 9.87
CA ALA A 62 1.69 21.24 11.14
C ALA A 62 1.22 20.14 12.12
N ALA A 63 0.57 19.07 11.63
CA ALA A 63 0.21 17.91 12.44
C ALA A 63 1.45 17.14 12.93
N PHE A 64 2.45 16.96 12.06
CA PHE A 64 3.75 16.37 12.42
C PHE A 64 4.42 17.09 13.59
N LEU A 65 4.42 18.44 13.60
CA LEU A 65 5.06 19.21 14.67
C LEU A 65 4.46 18.92 16.05
N GLN A 66 3.16 18.62 16.12
CA GLN A 66 2.51 18.18 17.36
C GLN A 66 2.78 16.69 17.61
N TRP A 67 2.56 15.86 16.59
CA TRP A 67 2.67 14.40 16.66
C TRP A 67 4.03 13.89 17.15
N ARG A 68 5.12 14.51 16.68
CA ARG A 68 6.48 14.11 17.06
C ARG A 68 6.78 14.27 18.55
N THR A 69 6.01 15.11 19.26
CA THR A 69 6.16 15.33 20.71
C THR A 69 5.47 14.25 21.55
N LEU A 70 4.53 13.50 20.97
CA LEU A 70 3.87 12.39 21.64
C LEU A 70 4.86 11.23 21.81
N PRO A 71 5.08 10.68 23.01
CA PRO A 71 5.99 9.56 23.22
C PRO A 71 5.69 8.36 22.32
N ALA A 72 6.72 7.69 21.79
CA ALA A 72 6.57 6.60 20.83
C ALA A 72 5.58 5.50 21.29
N PRO A 73 5.57 5.03 22.55
CA PRO A 73 4.58 4.05 22.99
C PRO A 73 3.13 4.55 22.93
N LYS A 74 2.88 5.86 23.09
CA LYS A 74 1.55 6.46 22.93
C LYS A 74 1.16 6.56 21.44
N ARG A 75 2.13 6.81 20.55
CA ARG A 75 1.91 6.72 19.10
C ARG A 75 1.55 5.28 18.69
N GLY A 76 2.24 4.30 19.27
CA GLY A 76 1.92 2.88 19.13
C GLY A 76 0.49 2.54 19.51
N GLU A 77 -0.05 3.15 20.58
CA GLU A 77 -1.45 2.93 20.98
C GLU A 77 -2.46 3.41 19.91
N ILE A 78 -2.19 4.51 19.22
CA ILE A 78 -3.03 4.97 18.10
C ILE A 78 -3.00 3.96 16.94
N VAL A 79 -1.80 3.46 16.61
CA VAL A 79 -1.62 2.43 15.56
C VAL A 79 -2.28 1.11 15.95
N ARG A 80 -2.27 0.73 17.23
CA ARG A 80 -3.02 -0.44 17.75
C ARG A 80 -4.52 -0.30 17.48
N GLN A 81 -5.08 0.87 17.76
CA GLN A 81 -6.51 1.14 17.55
C GLN A 81 -6.87 1.18 16.07
N LEU A 82 -5.97 1.67 15.20
CA LEU A 82 -6.10 1.53 13.75
C LEU A 82 -6.20 0.05 13.34
N GLY A 83 -5.31 -0.81 13.86
CA GLY A 83 -5.36 -2.25 13.64
C GLY A 83 -6.70 -2.88 14.06
N ASN A 84 -7.27 -2.47 15.20
CA ASN A 84 -8.59 -2.95 15.64
C ASN A 84 -9.71 -2.49 14.71
N ARG A 85 -9.71 -1.21 14.30
CA ARG A 85 -10.73 -0.69 13.39
C ARG A 85 -10.68 -1.36 12.02
N LEU A 86 -9.48 -1.66 11.53
CA LEU A 86 -9.27 -2.47 10.32
C LEU A 86 -9.81 -3.90 10.51
N ARG A 87 -9.65 -4.50 11.69
CA ARG A 87 -10.19 -5.83 12.02
C ARG A 87 -11.73 -5.86 11.96
N GLU A 88 -12.39 -4.81 12.46
CA GLU A 88 -13.84 -4.65 12.38
C GLU A 88 -14.34 -4.48 10.94
N LYS A 89 -13.56 -3.78 10.10
CA LYS A 89 -13.91 -3.48 8.70
C LYS A 89 -13.31 -4.48 7.69
N LYS A 90 -12.69 -5.56 8.15
CA LYS A 90 -11.86 -6.46 7.32
C LYS A 90 -12.60 -6.99 6.10
N ASP A 91 -13.81 -7.49 6.30
CA ASP A 91 -14.57 -8.09 5.21
C ASP A 91 -15.05 -7.04 4.21
N ALA A 92 -15.49 -5.87 4.69
CA ALA A 92 -15.93 -4.79 3.82
C ALA A 92 -14.77 -4.23 2.98
N LEU A 93 -13.63 -3.93 3.62
CA LEU A 93 -12.46 -3.40 2.94
C LEU A 93 -11.84 -4.43 1.99
N GLY A 94 -11.78 -5.71 2.37
CA GLY A 94 -11.34 -6.78 1.48
C GLY A 94 -12.26 -6.97 0.27
N GLY A 95 -13.57 -6.76 0.45
CA GLY A 95 -14.56 -6.74 -0.62
C GLY A 95 -14.34 -5.55 -1.56
N LEU A 96 -14.06 -4.37 -1.03
CA LEU A 96 -13.74 -3.19 -1.84
C LEU A 96 -12.45 -3.38 -2.64
N VAL A 97 -11.40 -3.94 -2.03
CA VAL A 97 -10.15 -4.28 -2.74
C VAL A 97 -10.45 -5.25 -3.90
N THR A 98 -11.33 -6.23 -3.67
CA THR A 98 -11.74 -7.18 -4.71
C THR A 98 -12.50 -6.50 -5.85
N LEU A 99 -13.47 -5.66 -5.51
CA LEU A 99 -14.28 -4.92 -6.49
C LEU A 99 -13.46 -3.93 -7.32
N GLU A 100 -12.54 -3.20 -6.68
CA GLU A 100 -11.78 -2.13 -7.33
C GLU A 100 -10.53 -2.63 -8.05
N MET A 101 -9.80 -3.60 -7.48
CA MET A 101 -8.52 -4.10 -8.02
C MET A 101 -8.68 -5.41 -8.81
N GLY A 102 -9.64 -6.27 -8.47
CA GLY A 102 -9.94 -7.52 -9.17
C GLY A 102 -9.29 -8.79 -8.60
N LYS A 103 -8.54 -8.71 -7.49
CA LYS A 103 -8.03 -9.91 -6.80
C LYS A 103 -9.15 -10.67 -6.09
N ILE A 104 -8.99 -11.98 -5.92
CA ILE A 104 -10.00 -12.81 -5.24
C ILE A 104 -10.26 -12.34 -3.81
N PHE A 105 -11.49 -12.54 -3.31
CA PHE A 105 -11.92 -12.04 -2.01
C PHE A 105 -11.04 -12.51 -0.85
N ALA A 106 -10.56 -13.75 -0.89
CA ALA A 106 -9.61 -14.27 0.08
C ALA A 106 -8.30 -13.47 0.12
N GLU A 107 -7.78 -13.03 -1.04
CA GLU A 107 -6.59 -12.18 -1.12
C GLU A 107 -6.88 -10.75 -0.70
N GLY A 108 -8.05 -10.19 -1.03
CA GLY A 108 -8.47 -8.88 -0.54
C GLY A 108 -8.54 -8.85 0.99
N LYS A 109 -9.13 -9.87 1.61
CA LYS A 109 -9.13 -10.06 3.07
C LYS A 109 -7.74 -10.33 3.63
N GLY A 110 -6.91 -11.07 2.91
CA GLY A 110 -5.51 -11.31 3.27
C GLY A 110 -4.71 -10.02 3.31
N GLU A 111 -4.90 -9.15 2.33
CA GLU A 111 -4.23 -7.84 2.29
C GLU A 111 -4.63 -6.96 3.48
N VAL A 112 -5.91 -6.91 3.83
CA VAL A 112 -6.34 -6.20 5.05
C VAL A 112 -5.79 -6.86 6.31
N GLN A 113 -5.60 -8.18 6.32
CA GLN A 113 -4.92 -8.86 7.43
C GLN A 113 -3.47 -8.41 7.57
N GLU A 114 -2.74 -8.23 6.47
CA GLU A 114 -1.38 -7.70 6.52
C GLU A 114 -1.32 -6.29 7.11
N MET A 115 -2.34 -5.44 6.84
CA MET A 115 -2.46 -4.13 7.49
C MET A 115 -2.65 -4.23 9.00
N ILE A 116 -3.45 -5.20 9.44
CA ILE A 116 -3.71 -5.44 10.87
C ILE A 116 -2.43 -5.94 11.56
N ASP A 117 -1.76 -6.91 10.94
CA ASP A 117 -0.57 -7.54 11.51
C ASP A 117 0.61 -6.56 11.60
N ILE A 118 0.78 -5.67 10.61
CA ILE A 118 1.82 -4.64 10.70
C ILE A 118 1.51 -3.60 11.77
N CYS A 119 0.22 -3.30 12.03
CA CYS A 119 -0.14 -2.43 13.15
C CYS A 119 0.27 -3.07 14.47
N ASP A 120 -0.03 -4.37 14.68
CA ASP A 120 0.35 -5.10 15.88
C ASP A 120 1.88 -5.18 16.05
N PHE A 121 2.63 -5.41 14.96
CA PHE A 121 4.09 -5.33 14.97
C PHE A 121 4.61 -3.93 15.34
N ALA A 122 4.04 -2.88 14.76
CA ALA A 122 4.44 -1.50 15.01
C ALA A 122 4.19 -1.08 16.48
N VAL A 123 3.20 -1.67 17.15
CA VAL A 123 2.99 -1.47 18.60
C VAL A 123 4.20 -1.94 19.40
N GLY A 124 4.73 -3.14 19.10
CA GLY A 124 5.96 -3.65 19.72
C GLY A 124 7.15 -2.73 19.40
N LEU A 125 7.31 -2.39 18.12
CA LEU A 125 8.39 -1.53 17.65
C LEU A 125 8.38 -0.13 18.30
N SER A 126 7.20 0.42 18.61
CA SER A 126 7.06 1.72 19.27
C SER A 126 7.75 1.80 20.65
N ARG A 127 8.02 0.65 21.26
CA ARG A 127 8.77 0.54 22.52
C ARG A 127 10.25 0.25 22.29
N GLN A 128 10.68 0.01 21.05
CA GLN A 128 12.02 -0.46 20.69
C GLN A 128 12.81 0.52 19.81
N LEU A 129 12.39 1.78 19.72
CA LEU A 129 13.10 2.86 19.03
C LEU A 129 14.33 3.34 19.83
N TYR A 130 15.24 2.42 20.15
CA TYR A 130 16.44 2.67 20.94
C TYR A 130 17.61 3.14 20.06
N GLY A 131 18.56 3.85 20.67
CA GLY A 131 19.89 4.09 20.11
C GLY A 131 20.97 3.39 20.94
N LEU A 132 22.19 3.38 20.43
CA LEU A 132 23.35 2.83 21.12
C LEU A 132 23.97 3.85 22.09
N THR A 133 24.42 3.39 23.27
CA THR A 133 25.33 4.13 24.13
C THR A 133 26.74 3.58 23.92
N VAL A 134 27.68 4.44 23.53
CA VAL A 134 29.04 4.04 23.12
C VAL A 134 30.06 4.71 24.03
N ALA A 135 31.13 4.00 24.39
CA ALA A 135 32.22 4.57 25.17
C ALA A 135 32.99 5.60 24.34
N SER A 136 33.13 6.82 24.85
CA SER A 136 33.95 7.86 24.21
C SER A 136 35.43 7.61 24.48
N GLU A 137 36.28 7.81 23.46
CA GLU A 137 37.74 7.85 23.63
C GLU A 137 38.22 9.12 24.38
N ARG A 138 37.37 10.15 24.45
CA ARG A 138 37.67 11.44 25.08
C ARG A 138 37.23 11.43 26.55
N GLN A 139 38.10 11.91 27.43
CA GLN A 139 37.82 12.07 28.86
C GLN A 139 36.58 12.96 29.08
N ASP A 140 35.72 12.59 30.04
CA ASP A 140 34.50 13.32 30.44
C ASP A 140 33.50 13.60 29.30
N HIS A 141 33.45 12.74 28.28
CA HIS A 141 32.49 12.82 27.17
C HIS A 141 31.52 11.63 27.16
N HIS A 142 30.25 11.92 26.89
CA HIS A 142 29.20 10.93 26.69
C HIS A 142 28.83 10.82 25.20
N MET A 143 28.91 9.61 24.64
CA MET A 143 28.55 9.35 23.25
C MET A 143 27.33 8.44 23.17
N ARG A 144 26.31 8.88 22.41
CA ARG A 144 25.11 8.09 22.11
C ARG A 144 24.60 8.35 20.72
N GLU A 145 24.00 7.34 20.13
CA GLU A 145 23.18 7.43 18.95
C GLU A 145 21.74 7.81 19.33
N GLN A 146 21.08 8.62 18.52
CA GLN A 146 19.69 9.00 18.71
C GLN A 146 18.96 8.94 17.37
N TRP A 147 17.72 8.46 17.42
CA TRP A 147 16.81 8.43 16.29
C TRP A 147 15.68 9.44 16.51
N HIS A 148 15.46 10.29 15.52
CA HIS A 148 14.40 11.30 15.51
C HIS A 148 13.58 11.13 14.22
N PRO A 149 12.27 11.43 14.24
CA PRO A 149 11.45 11.37 13.04
C PRO A 149 11.99 12.34 11.97
N LEU A 150 11.78 11.97 10.72
CA LEU A 150 12.22 12.74 9.56
C LEU A 150 11.33 13.95 9.32
N GLY A 151 10.01 13.82 9.47
CA GLY A 151 9.04 14.85 9.12
C GLY A 151 7.77 14.28 8.50
N VAL A 152 7.47 14.74 7.28
CA VAL A 152 6.39 14.20 6.46
C VAL A 152 6.96 13.14 5.52
N VAL A 153 6.40 11.94 5.57
CA VAL A 153 6.70 10.84 4.64
C VAL A 153 5.70 10.86 3.50
N GLY A 154 6.19 11.05 2.28
CA GLY A 154 5.39 10.88 1.06
C GLY A 154 5.28 9.41 0.74
N ILE A 155 4.06 8.91 0.53
CA ILE A 155 3.81 7.50 0.17
C ILE A 155 3.15 7.48 -1.21
N ILE A 156 3.79 6.84 -2.18
CA ILE A 156 3.24 6.58 -3.51
C ILE A 156 3.03 5.08 -3.63
N SER A 157 1.78 4.63 -3.76
CA SER A 157 1.45 3.19 -3.86
C SER A 157 0.94 2.77 -5.23
N ALA A 158 1.22 1.52 -5.61
CA ALA A 158 0.73 0.90 -6.83
C ALA A 158 -0.70 0.35 -6.66
N PHE A 159 -1.33 -0.01 -7.78
CA PHE A 159 -2.71 -0.52 -7.81
C PHE A 159 -2.86 -1.92 -7.21
N ASN A 160 -1.80 -2.74 -7.22
CA ASN A 160 -1.93 -4.18 -7.04
C ASN A 160 -2.02 -4.61 -5.58
N PHE A 161 -1.53 -3.78 -4.66
CA PHE A 161 -1.71 -3.89 -3.21
C PHE A 161 -2.13 -2.51 -2.70
N PRO A 162 -3.38 -2.09 -2.97
CA PRO A 162 -3.81 -0.72 -2.79
C PRO A 162 -3.89 -0.30 -1.33
N VAL A 163 -3.92 -1.23 -0.37
CA VAL A 163 -4.06 -0.91 1.07
C VAL A 163 -2.88 -1.40 1.92
N ALA A 164 -2.28 -2.56 1.62
CA ALA A 164 -1.16 -3.09 2.40
C ALA A 164 0.09 -2.22 2.30
N VAL A 165 0.47 -1.79 1.09
CA VAL A 165 1.66 -0.96 0.88
C VAL A 165 1.60 0.35 1.67
N TRP A 166 0.43 0.98 1.71
CA TRP A 166 0.22 2.15 2.54
C TRP A 166 0.39 1.79 4.02
N SER A 167 -0.25 0.73 4.50
CA SER A 167 -0.22 0.36 5.92
C SER A 167 1.19 0.05 6.44
N TRP A 168 2.02 -0.62 5.63
CA TRP A 168 3.40 -0.94 5.99
C TRP A 168 4.23 0.33 6.21
N ASN A 169 4.03 1.33 5.36
CA ASN A 169 4.71 2.61 5.47
C ASN A 169 4.11 3.47 6.59
N ALA A 170 2.79 3.64 6.60
CA ALA A 170 2.08 4.56 7.47
C ALA A 170 2.13 4.12 8.95
N ALA A 171 1.97 2.83 9.25
CA ALA A 171 2.05 2.31 10.61
C ALA A 171 3.45 2.52 11.20
N LEU A 172 4.51 2.21 10.44
CA LEU A 172 5.90 2.39 10.86
C LEU A 172 6.27 3.86 10.97
N ALA A 173 5.93 4.68 9.99
CA ALA A 173 6.16 6.14 10.02
C ALA A 173 5.47 6.78 11.23
N ALA A 174 4.20 6.43 11.49
CA ALA A 174 3.45 6.96 12.62
C ALA A 174 4.11 6.61 13.97
N VAL A 175 4.55 5.36 14.19
CA VAL A 175 5.23 5.02 15.45
C VAL A 175 6.62 5.65 15.55
N CYS A 176 7.32 5.86 14.43
CA CYS A 176 8.57 6.63 14.36
C CYS A 176 8.38 8.12 14.68
N GLY A 177 7.15 8.64 14.56
CA GLY A 177 6.79 10.02 14.89
C GLY A 177 6.64 10.94 13.68
N ASP A 178 6.55 10.35 12.48
CA ASP A 178 6.33 11.06 11.22
C ASP A 178 4.83 11.21 10.91
N ALA A 179 4.47 12.23 10.14
CA ALA A 179 3.18 12.30 9.45
C ALA A 179 3.32 11.74 8.02
N CYS A 180 2.21 11.38 7.39
CA CYS A 180 2.19 10.80 6.04
C CYS A 180 1.31 11.61 5.10
N VAL A 181 1.74 11.75 3.84
CA VAL A 181 0.90 12.20 2.72
C VAL A 181 0.88 11.08 1.68
N TRP A 182 -0.29 10.49 1.48
CA TRP A 182 -0.47 9.36 0.58
C TRP A 182 -1.01 9.79 -0.77
N LYS A 183 -0.31 9.46 -1.85
CA LYS A 183 -0.80 9.50 -3.23
C LYS A 183 -0.97 8.06 -3.74
N PRO A 184 -2.20 7.51 -3.75
CA PRO A 184 -2.45 6.16 -4.26
C PRO A 184 -2.42 6.12 -5.79
N SER A 185 -2.41 4.92 -6.36
CA SER A 185 -2.67 4.70 -7.79
C SER A 185 -4.03 5.28 -8.19
N GLU A 186 -4.12 5.92 -9.35
CA GLU A 186 -5.39 6.41 -9.92
C GLU A 186 -6.34 5.24 -10.26
N ARG A 187 -5.82 4.02 -10.34
CA ARG A 187 -6.64 2.83 -10.62
C ARG A 187 -7.40 2.31 -9.41
N THR A 188 -7.02 2.69 -8.19
CA THR A 188 -7.63 2.18 -6.96
C THR A 188 -7.78 3.28 -5.87
N PRO A 189 -8.44 4.42 -6.15
CA PRO A 189 -8.54 5.50 -5.18
C PRO A 189 -9.66 5.33 -4.14
N LEU A 190 -10.71 4.53 -4.39
CA LEU A 190 -11.81 4.32 -3.43
C LEU A 190 -11.32 3.57 -2.19
N THR A 191 -10.49 2.54 -2.38
CA THR A 191 -9.80 1.85 -1.28
C THR A 191 -8.98 2.84 -0.43
N ALA A 192 -8.32 3.81 -1.06
CA ALA A 192 -7.55 4.82 -0.34
C ALA A 192 -8.41 5.80 0.45
N VAL A 193 -9.55 6.23 -0.12
CA VAL A 193 -10.54 7.04 0.59
C VAL A 193 -11.09 6.28 1.80
N ALA A 194 -11.48 5.01 1.64
CA ALA A 194 -12.02 4.18 2.72
C ALA A 194 -11.03 4.01 3.87
N VAL A 195 -9.76 3.69 3.55
CA VAL A 195 -8.69 3.56 4.55
C VAL A 195 -8.44 4.88 5.28
N THR A 196 -8.44 6.00 4.55
CA THR A 196 -8.27 7.34 5.14
C THR A 196 -9.42 7.71 6.07
N LYS A 197 -10.67 7.37 5.74
CA LYS A 197 -11.83 7.53 6.63
C LYS A 197 -11.65 6.75 7.93
N ILE A 198 -11.22 5.49 7.86
CA ILE A 198 -10.95 4.63 9.02
C ILE A 198 -9.85 5.24 9.91
N ALA A 199 -8.72 5.65 9.32
CA ALA A 199 -7.62 6.24 10.07
C ALA A 199 -8.00 7.59 10.72
N ALA A 200 -8.76 8.42 10.01
CA ALA A 200 -9.23 9.70 10.52
C ALA A 200 -10.16 9.55 11.72
N GLU A 201 -11.06 8.56 11.70
CA GLU A 201 -11.95 8.25 12.82
C GLU A 201 -11.16 7.91 14.09
N VAL A 202 -10.19 6.99 13.98
CA VAL A 202 -9.32 6.60 15.12
C VAL A 202 -8.55 7.80 15.66
N CYS A 203 -8.02 8.68 14.79
CA CYS A 203 -7.32 9.88 15.25
C CYS A 203 -8.25 10.82 16.03
N ARG A 204 -9.46 11.07 15.52
CA ARG A 204 -10.45 11.95 16.17
C ARG A 204 -10.89 11.41 17.53
N GLU A 205 -11.13 10.10 17.65
CA GLU A 205 -11.49 9.45 18.92
C GLU A 205 -10.41 9.63 20.00
N ASN A 206 -9.15 9.84 19.60
CA ASN A 206 -8.01 9.99 20.50
C ASN A 206 -7.51 11.44 20.63
N GLY A 207 -8.20 12.42 20.04
CA GLY A 207 -7.78 13.83 20.05
C GLY A 207 -6.46 14.08 19.32
N VAL A 208 -6.10 13.21 18.38
CA VAL A 208 -4.93 13.35 17.50
C VAL A 208 -5.37 14.04 16.21
N ASP A 209 -4.57 14.99 15.73
CA ASP A 209 -4.83 15.65 14.45
C ASP A 209 -4.82 14.62 13.31
N PRO A 210 -5.96 14.37 12.63
CA PRO A 210 -6.03 13.32 11.62
C PRO A 210 -5.19 13.61 10.38
N ALA A 211 -4.68 14.84 10.21
CA ALA A 211 -3.75 15.18 9.14
C ALA A 211 -2.40 14.43 9.22
N ILE A 212 -2.12 13.67 10.29
CA ILE A 212 -0.99 12.72 10.32
C ILE A 212 -1.13 11.60 9.27
N PHE A 213 -2.36 11.32 8.80
CA PHE A 213 -2.66 10.38 7.72
C PHE A 213 -3.38 11.12 6.58
N SER A 214 -2.66 12.00 5.90
CA SER A 214 -3.20 12.81 4.80
C SER A 214 -3.26 12.04 3.47
N LEU A 215 -4.21 12.40 2.60
CA LEU A 215 -4.46 11.79 1.29
C LEU A 215 -4.46 12.86 0.20
N ALA A 216 -3.85 12.56 -0.95
CA ALA A 216 -3.85 13.40 -2.14
C ALA A 216 -4.01 12.53 -3.40
N VAL A 217 -5.26 12.23 -3.77
CA VAL A 217 -5.59 11.53 -5.02
C VAL A 217 -5.47 12.51 -6.18
N GLY A 218 -4.60 12.21 -7.13
CA GLY A 218 -4.48 12.92 -8.39
C GLY A 218 -3.45 12.25 -9.29
N ASP A 219 -3.40 12.63 -10.56
CA ASP A 219 -2.54 11.97 -11.55
C ASP A 219 -1.02 12.05 -11.24
N GLY A 220 -0.27 11.08 -11.73
CA GLY A 220 1.19 10.99 -11.57
C GLY A 220 1.94 12.22 -12.10
N PRO A 221 1.70 12.66 -13.35
CA PRO A 221 2.37 13.82 -13.93
C PRO A 221 2.15 15.15 -13.20
N LYS A 222 1.05 15.31 -12.44
CA LYS A 222 0.79 16.51 -11.65
C LYS A 222 1.15 16.30 -10.19
N ILE A 223 0.39 15.47 -9.46
CA ILE A 223 0.52 15.33 -8.01
C ILE A 223 1.74 14.49 -7.64
N GLY A 224 2.02 13.42 -8.40
CA GLY A 224 3.20 12.58 -8.18
C GLY A 224 4.52 13.33 -8.41
N GLU A 225 4.65 14.02 -9.55
CA GLU A 225 5.83 14.85 -9.85
C GLU A 225 6.00 15.98 -8.84
N ARG A 226 4.90 16.61 -8.42
CA ARG A 226 4.95 17.65 -7.38
C ARG A 226 5.49 17.11 -6.06
N MET A 227 5.04 15.93 -5.62
CA MET A 227 5.52 15.27 -4.40
C MET A 227 7.01 14.95 -4.43
N ILE A 228 7.53 14.45 -5.55
CA ILE A 228 8.96 14.12 -5.63
C ILE A 228 9.84 15.36 -5.68
N HIS A 229 9.34 16.50 -6.15
CA HIS A 229 10.04 17.78 -6.13
C HIS A 229 9.92 18.54 -4.80
N ASP A 230 9.01 18.14 -3.90
CA ASP A 230 8.71 18.89 -2.67
C ASP A 230 9.78 18.69 -1.57
N ARG A 231 10.44 19.79 -1.19
CA ARG A 231 11.46 19.80 -0.13
C ARG A 231 10.90 19.66 1.29
N ARG A 232 9.59 19.87 1.50
CA ARG A 232 8.91 19.62 2.78
C ARG A 232 8.79 18.13 3.10
N ILE A 233 8.95 17.27 2.09
CA ILE A 233 8.88 15.81 2.20
C ILE A 233 10.31 15.22 2.19
N PRO A 234 10.94 15.01 3.35
CA PRO A 234 12.31 14.49 3.44
C PRO A 234 12.44 13.04 2.99
N LEU A 235 11.37 12.24 3.03
CA LEU A 235 11.36 10.84 2.60
C LEU A 235 10.18 10.59 1.66
N VAL A 236 10.47 10.01 0.48
CA VAL A 236 9.44 9.48 -0.42
C VAL A 236 9.59 7.96 -0.50
N SER A 237 8.57 7.25 -0.01
CA SER A 237 8.41 5.81 -0.25
C SER A 237 7.58 5.62 -1.51
N ALA A 238 8.18 5.05 -2.56
CA ALA A 238 7.54 4.86 -3.84
C ALA A 238 7.53 3.39 -4.24
N THR A 239 6.32 2.85 -4.38
CA THR A 239 6.06 1.50 -4.87
C THR A 239 5.46 1.56 -6.27
N GLY A 240 6.09 0.88 -7.24
CA GLY A 240 5.56 0.80 -8.60
C GLY A 240 6.57 0.33 -9.64
N SER A 241 6.43 0.80 -10.88
CA SER A 241 7.32 0.35 -11.97
C SER A 241 8.77 0.83 -11.78
N THR A 242 9.74 0.05 -12.25
CA THR A 242 11.16 0.45 -12.24
C THR A 242 11.40 1.75 -13.02
N ARG A 243 10.63 2.00 -14.10
CA ARG A 243 10.68 3.25 -14.86
C ARG A 243 10.29 4.45 -13.98
N MET A 244 9.16 4.35 -13.27
CA MET A 244 8.71 5.38 -12.32
C MET A 244 9.73 5.54 -11.18
N GLY A 245 10.20 4.44 -10.60
CA GLY A 245 11.17 4.45 -9.50
C GLY A 245 12.49 5.14 -9.84
N ARG A 246 13.02 4.97 -11.06
CA ARG A 246 14.21 5.70 -11.54
C ARG A 246 13.97 7.20 -11.50
N ARG A 247 12.85 7.67 -12.04
CA ARG A 247 12.47 9.09 -12.02
C ARG A 247 12.35 9.63 -10.60
N VAL A 248 11.67 8.91 -9.69
CA VAL A 248 11.58 9.28 -8.27
C VAL A 248 12.97 9.41 -7.65
N GLY A 249 13.81 8.39 -7.83
CA GLY A 249 15.18 8.36 -7.30
C GLY A 249 16.02 9.53 -7.79
N GLU A 250 16.00 9.82 -9.09
CA GLU A 250 16.72 10.94 -9.70
C GLU A 250 16.29 12.29 -9.10
N VAL A 251 14.99 12.55 -9.04
CA VAL A 251 14.47 13.84 -8.57
C VAL A 251 14.67 14.04 -7.08
N VAL A 252 14.30 13.04 -6.27
CA VAL A 252 14.36 13.15 -4.80
C VAL A 252 15.81 13.24 -4.34
N ASN A 253 16.72 12.45 -4.90
CA ASN A 253 18.14 12.54 -4.57
C ASN A 253 18.76 13.84 -5.08
N GLY A 254 18.30 14.38 -6.23
CA GLY A 254 18.71 15.69 -6.74
C GLY A 254 18.42 16.86 -5.80
N ARG A 255 17.41 16.72 -4.91
CA ARG A 255 17.13 17.67 -3.83
C ARG A 255 17.63 17.21 -2.45
N LEU A 256 18.51 16.20 -2.39
CA LEU A 256 19.05 15.58 -1.17
C LEU A 256 17.98 15.01 -0.23
N GLY A 257 16.82 14.62 -0.77
CA GLY A 257 15.82 13.84 -0.05
C GLY A 257 16.21 12.37 0.03
N ARG A 258 15.41 11.59 0.77
CA ARG A 258 15.58 10.15 0.92
C ARG A 258 14.49 9.42 0.14
N THR A 259 14.80 8.25 -0.36
CA THR A 259 13.84 7.37 -1.03
C THR A 259 13.83 5.98 -0.44
N ILE A 260 12.64 5.38 -0.35
CA ILE A 260 12.45 3.93 -0.29
C ILE A 260 11.83 3.54 -1.63
N LEU A 261 12.48 2.67 -2.40
CA LEU A 261 12.07 2.33 -3.77
C LEU A 261 11.72 0.84 -3.85
N GLU A 262 10.42 0.54 -3.88
CA GLU A 262 9.87 -0.81 -4.00
C GLU A 262 9.38 -1.04 -5.43
N LEU A 263 10.26 -1.60 -6.28
CA LEU A 263 10.12 -1.53 -7.73
C LEU A 263 9.70 -2.88 -8.38
N GLY A 264 9.86 -2.98 -9.70
CA GLY A 264 9.46 -4.15 -10.47
C GLY A 264 10.30 -5.39 -10.17
N GLY A 265 9.65 -6.56 -10.22
CA GLY A 265 10.28 -7.88 -10.04
C GLY A 265 10.21 -8.75 -11.30
N ASN A 266 11.27 -9.51 -11.55
CA ASN A 266 11.31 -10.60 -12.55
C ASN A 266 11.75 -11.90 -11.87
N ASN A 267 10.88 -12.35 -10.95
CA ASN A 267 11.18 -13.37 -9.95
C ASN A 267 11.29 -14.76 -10.60
N ALA A 268 12.23 -15.56 -10.10
CA ALA A 268 12.49 -16.89 -10.61
C ALA A 268 12.36 -17.96 -9.53
N ILE A 269 11.83 -19.12 -9.91
CA ILE A 269 11.94 -20.36 -9.15
C ILE A 269 12.97 -21.25 -9.86
N ILE A 270 13.90 -21.81 -9.10
CA ILE A 270 14.92 -22.75 -9.61
C ILE A 270 14.58 -24.16 -9.13
N VAL A 271 14.41 -25.09 -10.08
CA VAL A 271 14.06 -26.49 -9.81
C VAL A 271 15.25 -27.39 -10.11
N THR A 272 15.83 -27.97 -9.07
CA THR A 272 17.00 -28.86 -9.16
C THR A 272 16.58 -30.34 -9.28
N PRO A 273 17.51 -31.27 -9.61
CA PRO A 273 17.21 -32.70 -9.65
C PRO A 273 16.70 -33.30 -8.34
N HIS A 274 16.95 -32.65 -7.21
CA HIS A 274 16.55 -33.12 -5.88
C HIS A 274 15.26 -32.44 -5.37
N ALA A 275 14.61 -31.64 -6.22
CA ALA A 275 13.39 -30.94 -5.83
C ALA A 275 12.24 -31.92 -5.59
N ASN A 276 11.50 -31.71 -4.50
CA ASN A 276 10.23 -32.38 -4.28
C ASN A 276 9.18 -31.76 -5.23
N LEU A 277 8.81 -32.48 -6.29
CA LEU A 277 7.86 -31.99 -7.29
C LEU A 277 6.45 -31.75 -6.74
N ASP A 278 6.04 -32.49 -5.72
CA ASP A 278 4.70 -32.36 -5.13
C ASP A 278 4.57 -31.07 -4.30
N LEU A 279 5.69 -30.55 -3.78
CA LEU A 279 5.76 -29.20 -3.21
C LEU A 279 5.98 -28.13 -4.29
N THR A 280 6.84 -28.43 -5.27
CA THR A 280 7.28 -27.46 -6.29
C THR A 280 6.13 -27.01 -7.18
N LEU A 281 5.26 -27.93 -7.60
CA LEU A 281 4.14 -27.64 -8.50
C LEU A 281 3.12 -26.65 -7.95
N PRO A 282 2.51 -26.87 -6.75
CA PRO A 282 1.57 -25.92 -6.20
C PRO A 282 2.23 -24.57 -5.91
N ALA A 283 3.49 -24.55 -5.48
CA ALA A 283 4.23 -23.31 -5.26
C ALA A 283 4.42 -22.50 -6.56
N ILE A 284 4.83 -23.16 -7.65
CA ILE A 284 4.93 -22.52 -8.97
C ILE A 284 3.57 -22.04 -9.44
N LEU A 285 2.55 -22.89 -9.38
CA LEU A 285 1.20 -22.55 -9.85
C LEU A 285 0.68 -21.32 -9.11
N PHE A 286 0.58 -21.37 -7.78
CA PHE A 286 0.08 -20.26 -6.97
C PHE A 286 0.93 -19.00 -7.14
N GLY A 287 2.25 -19.12 -7.17
CA GLY A 287 3.15 -17.99 -7.38
C GLY A 287 3.01 -17.33 -8.75
N SER A 288 2.55 -18.06 -9.76
CA SER A 288 2.39 -17.56 -11.13
C SER A 288 0.98 -17.03 -11.40
N VAL A 289 -0.07 -17.77 -11.01
CA VAL A 289 -1.47 -17.46 -11.32
C VAL A 289 -2.14 -16.58 -10.27
N GLY A 290 -1.64 -16.61 -9.02
CA GLY A 290 -2.19 -15.81 -7.92
C GLY A 290 -2.25 -14.32 -8.26
N THR A 291 -3.35 -13.66 -7.91
CA THR A 291 -3.66 -12.27 -8.31
C THR A 291 -3.60 -12.04 -9.83
N ALA A 292 -3.94 -13.05 -10.63
CA ALA A 292 -3.76 -13.04 -12.10
C ALA A 292 -2.33 -12.67 -12.53
N GLY A 293 -1.33 -13.05 -11.72
CA GLY A 293 0.06 -12.71 -11.96
C GLY A 293 0.37 -11.22 -11.77
N GLN A 294 -0.42 -10.44 -11.02
CA GLN A 294 -0.20 -8.99 -10.86
C GLN A 294 0.54 -8.62 -9.56
N ARG A 295 1.22 -9.58 -8.91
CA ARG A 295 2.09 -9.30 -7.75
C ARG A 295 3.49 -8.87 -8.22
N CYS A 296 4.14 -7.98 -7.48
CA CYS A 296 5.56 -7.69 -7.69
C CYS A 296 6.43 -8.94 -7.46
N THR A 297 5.97 -9.86 -6.62
CA THR A 297 6.61 -11.14 -6.25
C THR A 297 6.17 -12.34 -7.09
N SER A 298 5.25 -12.17 -8.06
CA SER A 298 4.78 -13.28 -8.89
C SER A 298 5.94 -13.95 -9.64
N THR A 299 5.91 -15.28 -9.72
CA THR A 299 6.88 -16.08 -10.46
C THR A 299 6.76 -15.78 -11.94
N ARG A 300 7.85 -15.30 -12.55
CA ARG A 300 7.91 -14.96 -13.99
C ARG A 300 8.76 -15.94 -14.78
N ARG A 301 9.74 -16.55 -14.12
CA ARG A 301 10.69 -17.46 -14.74
C ARG A 301 10.77 -18.74 -13.92
N ILE A 302 10.77 -19.87 -14.61
CA ILE A 302 11.03 -21.18 -14.03
C ILE A 302 12.32 -21.68 -14.67
N ILE A 303 13.36 -21.84 -13.86
CA ILE A 303 14.67 -22.32 -14.29
C ILE A 303 14.79 -23.76 -13.80
N VAL A 304 14.56 -24.72 -14.69
CA VAL A 304 14.48 -26.14 -14.35
C VAL A 304 15.66 -26.92 -14.91
N HIS A 305 16.21 -27.85 -14.11
CA HIS A 305 17.22 -28.78 -14.58
C HIS A 305 16.68 -29.65 -15.72
N ALA A 306 17.50 -29.91 -16.75
CA ALA A 306 17.07 -30.60 -17.96
C ALA A 306 16.39 -31.96 -17.68
N SER A 307 16.89 -32.73 -16.70
CA SER A 307 16.32 -34.02 -16.31
C SER A 307 14.90 -33.97 -15.74
N MET A 308 14.44 -32.79 -15.29
CA MET A 308 13.12 -32.60 -14.65
C MET A 308 12.15 -31.83 -15.56
N LYS A 309 12.65 -31.26 -16.67
CA LYS A 309 11.92 -30.30 -17.50
C LYS A 309 10.60 -30.85 -18.01
N ASP A 310 10.64 -31.99 -18.69
CA ASP A 310 9.47 -32.51 -19.40
C ASP A 310 8.37 -32.93 -18.41
N GLN A 311 8.76 -33.60 -17.33
CA GLN A 311 7.84 -33.98 -16.25
C GLN A 311 7.21 -32.75 -15.57
N LEU A 312 8.00 -31.71 -15.30
CA LEU A 312 7.50 -30.48 -14.68
C LEU A 312 6.51 -29.74 -15.60
N VAL A 313 6.88 -29.57 -16.88
CA VAL A 313 6.03 -28.89 -17.87
C VAL A 313 4.72 -29.62 -18.04
N GLU A 314 4.74 -30.94 -18.21
CA GLU A 314 3.53 -31.74 -18.36
C GLU A 314 2.58 -31.57 -17.16
N ARG A 315 3.10 -31.70 -15.94
CA ARG A 315 2.29 -31.56 -14.71
C ARG A 315 1.77 -30.13 -14.52
N LEU A 316 2.57 -29.11 -14.84
CA LEU A 316 2.11 -27.72 -14.79
C LEU A 316 0.99 -27.46 -15.80
N VAL A 317 1.12 -27.91 -17.05
CA VAL A 317 0.09 -27.72 -18.08
C VAL A 317 -1.23 -28.34 -17.65
N ARG A 318 -1.21 -29.54 -17.04
CA ARG A 318 -2.42 -30.16 -16.49
C ARG A 318 -3.02 -29.29 -15.38
N ALA A 319 -2.21 -28.89 -14.39
CA ALA A 319 -2.68 -28.08 -13.28
C ALA A 319 -3.23 -26.70 -13.71
N TYR A 320 -2.68 -26.09 -14.77
CA TYR A 320 -3.18 -24.84 -15.34
C TYR A 320 -4.57 -24.97 -15.97
N ARG A 321 -4.92 -26.15 -16.53
CA ARG A 321 -6.25 -26.38 -17.11
C ARG A 321 -7.36 -26.41 -16.08
N ASP A 322 -7.01 -26.76 -14.84
CA ASP A 322 -7.96 -26.94 -13.74
C ASP A 322 -8.10 -25.68 -12.88
N VAL A 323 -7.44 -24.56 -13.23
CA VAL A 323 -7.53 -23.29 -12.48
C VAL A 323 -8.94 -22.70 -12.65
N PRO A 324 -9.73 -22.56 -11.56
CA PRO A 324 -11.04 -21.92 -11.64
C PRO A 324 -10.88 -20.42 -11.87
N ILE A 325 -11.25 -19.98 -13.08
CA ILE A 325 -11.30 -18.57 -13.48
C ILE A 325 -12.75 -18.11 -13.42
N GLY A 326 -13.01 -16.99 -12.75
CA GLY A 326 -14.38 -16.52 -12.54
C GLY A 326 -14.45 -15.18 -11.83
N ASN A 327 -15.65 -14.84 -11.35
CA ASN A 327 -15.83 -13.66 -10.53
C ASN A 327 -15.02 -13.80 -9.23
N PRO A 328 -14.13 -12.84 -8.90
CA PRO A 328 -13.27 -12.93 -7.71
C PRO A 328 -14.04 -12.90 -6.38
N LEU A 329 -15.34 -12.58 -6.38
CA LEU A 329 -16.22 -12.66 -5.21
C LEU A 329 -16.86 -14.05 -5.00
N ASP A 330 -16.83 -14.92 -6.01
CA ASP A 330 -17.42 -16.26 -5.90
C ASP A 330 -16.49 -17.22 -5.16
N ASP A 331 -17.07 -18.03 -4.27
CA ASP A 331 -16.33 -19.07 -3.55
C ASP A 331 -15.74 -20.08 -4.54
N GLY A 332 -14.46 -20.39 -4.36
CA GLY A 332 -13.73 -21.35 -5.20
C GLY A 332 -13.03 -20.75 -6.43
N THR A 333 -13.26 -19.48 -6.77
CA THR A 333 -12.46 -18.77 -7.79
C THR A 333 -11.01 -18.65 -7.31
N LEU A 334 -10.05 -19.05 -8.14
CA LEU A 334 -8.61 -18.92 -7.84
C LEU A 334 -7.92 -17.84 -8.68
N MET A 335 -8.53 -17.40 -9.77
CA MET A 335 -7.99 -16.36 -10.63
C MET A 335 -9.10 -15.43 -11.13
N GLY A 336 -8.98 -14.15 -10.77
CA GLY A 336 -9.82 -13.06 -11.26
C GLY A 336 -9.25 -12.40 -12.53
N PRO A 337 -9.78 -11.23 -12.91
CA PRO A 337 -9.33 -10.49 -14.09
C PRO A 337 -7.96 -9.81 -13.89
N LEU A 338 -7.37 -9.37 -15.00
CA LEU A 338 -6.35 -8.32 -14.98
C LEU A 338 -7.00 -6.97 -14.61
N LEU A 339 -6.20 -6.01 -14.14
CA LEU A 339 -6.70 -4.70 -13.67
C LEU A 339 -7.52 -3.94 -14.70
N ASN A 340 -7.16 -3.99 -15.98
CA ASN A 340 -7.86 -3.26 -17.03
C ASN A 340 -7.51 -3.80 -18.43
N ALA A 341 -8.18 -3.26 -19.45
CA ALA A 341 -7.95 -3.61 -20.85
C ALA A 341 -6.51 -3.29 -21.31
N ASP A 342 -5.89 -2.21 -20.82
CA ASP A 342 -4.50 -1.88 -21.14
C ASP A 342 -3.56 -3.02 -20.75
N ALA A 343 -3.76 -3.63 -19.57
CA ALA A 343 -2.97 -4.75 -19.10
C ALA A 343 -3.18 -6.04 -19.92
N VAL A 344 -4.32 -6.21 -20.58
CA VAL A 344 -4.58 -7.33 -21.49
C VAL A 344 -3.78 -7.19 -22.79
N GLN A 345 -3.56 -5.96 -23.25
CA GLN A 345 -2.86 -5.66 -24.51
C GLN A 345 -1.33 -5.54 -24.37
N ALA A 346 -0.82 -5.49 -23.15
CA ALA A 346 0.55 -5.09 -22.80
C ALA A 346 1.65 -6.12 -23.09
#